data_AF-A0A930AE38-F1
#
_entry.id   AF-A0A930AE38-F1
#
_cell.length_a   1.000
_cell.length_b   1.000
_cell.length_c   1.000
_cell.angle_alpha   90.00
_cell.angle_beta   90.00
_cell.angle_gamma   90.00
#
_symmetry.space_group_name_H-M   'P 1'
#
loop_
_entity.id
_entity.type
_entity.pdbx_description
1 polymer ?
#
loop_
_entity_poly.entity_id
_entity_poly.type
_entity_poly.pdbx_seq_one_letter_code
_entity_poly.pdbx_strand_id
1 'polypeptide(L)'
;MTNKTYFMRSFNLILYLFLFAPICSAFGWLFNYLSVQLTNITFVNLDTVKSITDIISSVCHGFALISLLLALFLVGLEIIQRLKTDSLWNYIQSVYHTFLLRHFLFQRERVQKISNLEHQTVTTINPIHNGFNRAVRKCIVDIRKDTITIFLKVPRDQQGQKILKEMEAQLKEEIVSQHADYYFSSPIRVRNQLWFTGQKR
;
A
#
# COMPACT_ATOMS: atom_id res chain seq x y z
N MET A 1 -18.78 9.78 15.73
CA MET A 1 -17.33 9.49 15.56
C MET A 1 -17.15 8.69 14.29
N THR A 2 -16.31 9.15 13.36
CA THR A 2 -15.98 8.40 12.14
C THR A 2 -15.01 7.27 12.47
N ASN A 3 -15.47 6.02 12.34
CA ASN A 3 -14.66 4.83 12.55
C ASN A 3 -14.29 4.21 11.21
N LYS A 4 -13.07 3.65 11.13
CA LYS A 4 -12.64 2.88 9.94
C LYS A 4 -13.54 1.68 9.72
N THR A 5 -13.99 1.51 8.48
CA THR A 5 -14.68 0.31 7.99
C THR A 5 -13.73 -0.89 7.96
N TYR A 6 -14.27 -2.11 7.78
CA TYR A 6 -13.44 -3.31 7.64
C TYR A 6 -12.45 -3.16 6.49
N PHE A 7 -12.92 -2.77 5.29
CA PHE A 7 -12.09 -2.42 4.14
C PHE A 7 -10.89 -1.55 4.51
N MET A 8 -11.12 -0.42 5.19
CA MET A 8 -10.05 0.50 5.58
C MET A 8 -9.03 -0.08 6.57
N ARG A 9 -9.41 -1.09 7.34
CA ARG A 9 -8.52 -1.76 8.29
C ARG A 9 -7.71 -2.85 7.61
N SER A 10 -8.34 -3.64 6.74
CA SER A 10 -7.74 -4.82 6.11
C SER A 10 -6.96 -4.49 4.83
N PHE A 11 -7.29 -3.42 4.11
CA PHE A 11 -6.73 -3.11 2.78
C PHE A 11 -5.20 -3.16 2.71
N ASN A 12 -4.49 -2.48 3.62
CA ASN A 12 -3.02 -2.46 3.58
C ASN A 12 -2.42 -3.82 3.91
N LEU A 13 -3.03 -4.56 4.83
CA LEU A 13 -2.57 -5.91 5.17
C LEU A 13 -2.73 -6.83 3.97
N ILE A 14 -3.91 -6.82 3.33
CA ILE A 14 -4.20 -7.58 2.09
C ILE A 14 -3.17 -7.23 1.01
N LEU A 15 -2.92 -5.93 0.79
CA LEU A 15 -1.93 -5.47 -0.19
C LEU A 15 -0.53 -6.01 0.12
N TYR A 16 -0.09 -5.96 1.37
CA TYR A 16 1.22 -6.49 1.75
C TYR A 16 1.31 -8.01 1.60
N LEU A 17 0.25 -8.75 1.94
CA LEU A 17 0.20 -10.21 1.76
C LEU A 17 0.28 -10.61 0.28
N PHE A 18 -0.42 -9.88 -0.60
CA PHE A 18 -0.35 -10.11 -2.05
C PHE A 18 1.01 -9.73 -2.64
N LEU A 19 1.70 -8.72 -2.12
CA LEU A 19 3.06 -8.38 -2.55
C LEU A 19 4.10 -9.38 -2.01
N PHE A 20 3.91 -9.87 -0.79
CA PHE A 20 4.84 -10.79 -0.13
C PHE A 20 4.83 -12.20 -0.74
N ALA A 21 3.65 -12.73 -1.07
CA ALA A 21 3.50 -14.07 -1.62
C ALA A 21 4.36 -14.35 -2.88
N PRO A 22 4.33 -13.53 -3.96
CA PRO A 22 5.15 -13.77 -5.14
C PRO A 22 6.65 -13.59 -4.87
N ILE A 23 7.03 -12.68 -3.96
CA ILE A 23 8.44 -12.51 -3.55
C ILE A 23 8.94 -13.79 -2.89
N CYS A 24 8.20 -14.34 -1.92
CA CYS A 24 8.54 -15.61 -1.29
C CYS A 24 8.57 -16.76 -2.27
N SER A 25 7.62 -16.82 -3.21
CA SER A 25 7.60 -17.85 -4.24
C SER A 25 8.82 -17.76 -5.17
N ALA A 26 9.26 -16.55 -5.54
CA ALA A 26 10.45 -16.35 -6.36
C ALA A 26 11.73 -16.78 -5.62
N PHE A 27 11.85 -16.46 -4.33
CA PHE A 27 12.94 -16.97 -3.50
C PHE A 27 12.90 -18.50 -3.39
N GLY A 28 11.73 -19.09 -3.14
CA GLY A 28 11.57 -20.54 -3.07
C GLY A 28 12.04 -21.23 -4.35
N TRP A 29 11.67 -20.67 -5.50
CA TRP A 29 12.12 -21.14 -6.81
C TRP A 29 13.63 -21.01 -6.99
N LEU A 30 14.23 -19.87 -6.62
CA LEU A 30 15.67 -19.64 -6.71
C LEU A 30 16.46 -20.67 -5.89
N PHE A 31 16.05 -20.95 -4.65
CA PHE A 31 16.69 -21.97 -3.81
C PHE A 31 16.47 -23.37 -4.38
N ASN A 32 15.29 -23.69 -4.90
CA ASN A 32 15.08 -24.97 -5.58
C ASN A 32 16.05 -25.15 -6.77
N TYR A 33 16.17 -24.11 -7.60
CA TYR A 33 17.10 -24.11 -8.72
C TYR A 33 18.55 -24.32 -8.27
N LEU A 34 18.99 -23.64 -7.21
CA LEU A 34 20.33 -23.85 -6.62
C LEU A 34 20.52 -25.30 -6.15
N SER A 35 19.52 -25.90 -5.52
CA SER A 35 19.57 -27.31 -5.06
C SER A 35 19.77 -28.29 -6.22
N VAL A 36 19.07 -28.05 -7.34
CA VAL A 36 19.25 -28.83 -8.57
C VAL A 36 20.67 -28.69 -9.12
N GLN A 37 21.22 -27.47 -9.15
CA GLN A 37 22.61 -27.25 -9.62
C GLN A 37 23.64 -27.92 -8.70
N LEU A 38 23.44 -27.90 -7.39
CA LEU A 38 24.31 -28.59 -6.42
C LEU A 38 24.34 -30.11 -6.66
N THR A 39 23.25 -30.70 -7.14
CA THR A 39 23.16 -32.14 -7.46
C THR A 39 24.05 -32.52 -8.64
N ASN A 40 24.32 -31.58 -9.56
CA ASN A 40 25.16 -31.81 -10.73
C ASN A 40 26.67 -31.74 -10.41
N ILE A 41 27.05 -31.24 -9.23
CA ILE A 41 28.45 -31.13 -8.82
C ILE A 41 28.86 -32.43 -8.13
N THR A 42 29.59 -33.29 -8.85
CA THR A 42 30.05 -34.59 -8.33
C THR A 42 31.44 -34.54 -7.68
N PHE A 43 32.17 -33.44 -7.84
CA PHE A 43 33.55 -33.29 -7.34
C PHE A 43 33.64 -33.06 -5.82
N VAL A 44 32.58 -32.54 -5.20
CA VAL A 44 32.51 -32.23 -3.76
C VAL A 44 31.22 -32.77 -3.19
N ASN A 45 31.26 -33.40 -2.00
CA ASN A 45 30.02 -33.76 -1.31
C ASN A 45 29.33 -32.49 -0.79
N LEU A 46 28.19 -32.16 -1.40
CA LEU A 46 27.37 -30.99 -1.07
C LEU A 46 25.99 -31.38 -0.53
N ASP A 47 25.81 -32.62 -0.07
CA ASP A 47 24.51 -33.16 0.36
C ASP A 47 23.88 -32.33 1.49
N THR A 48 24.71 -31.88 2.45
CA THR A 48 24.25 -31.02 3.55
C THR A 48 23.78 -29.66 3.05
N VAL A 49 24.51 -29.05 2.12
CA VAL A 49 24.16 -27.75 1.53
C VAL A 49 22.89 -27.88 0.69
N LYS A 50 22.76 -28.97 -0.08
CA LYS A 50 21.55 -29.29 -0.83
C LYS A 50 20.34 -29.43 0.08
N SER A 51 20.46 -30.21 1.16
CA SER A 51 19.38 -30.41 2.13
C SER A 51 18.92 -29.10 2.76
N ILE A 52 19.85 -28.23 3.17
CA ILE A 52 19.53 -26.90 3.68
C ILE A 52 18.79 -26.06 2.62
N THR A 53 19.27 -26.09 1.38
CA THR A 53 18.68 -25.34 0.26
C THR A 53 17.25 -25.81 -0.05
N ASP A 54 17.01 -27.13 -0.04
CA ASP A 54 15.69 -27.75 -0.20
C ASP A 54 14.72 -27.33 0.92
N ILE A 55 15.20 -27.31 2.17
CA ILE A 55 14.42 -26.86 3.33
C ILE A 55 14.03 -25.38 3.17
N ILE A 56 14.98 -24.51 2.82
CA ILE A 56 14.71 -23.08 2.61
C ILE A 56 13.66 -22.90 1.51
N SER A 57 13.81 -23.59 0.38
CA SER A 57 12.84 -23.55 -0.72
C SER A 57 11.43 -23.94 -0.25
N SER A 58 11.29 -25.06 0.46
CA SER A 58 10.02 -25.54 0.99
C SER A 58 9.37 -24.53 1.95
N VAL A 59 10.16 -23.97 2.87
CA VAL A 59 9.70 -22.95 3.82
C VAL A 59 9.22 -21.69 3.10
N CYS A 60 9.95 -21.21 2.09
CA CYS A 60 9.56 -20.07 1.26
C CYS A 60 8.22 -20.31 0.55
N HIS A 61 8.02 -21.49 -0.04
CA HIS A 61 6.75 -21.85 -0.68
C HIS A 61 5.60 -21.97 0.34
N GLY A 62 5.86 -22.52 1.53
CA GLY A 62 4.90 -22.56 2.62
C GLY A 62 4.43 -21.18 3.07
N PHE A 63 5.36 -20.24 3.28
CA PHE A 63 5.02 -18.85 3.59
C PHE A 63 4.25 -18.15 2.47
N ALA A 64 4.63 -18.39 1.21
CA ALA A 64 3.91 -17.83 0.07
C ALA A 64 2.44 -18.31 0.04
N LEU A 65 2.22 -19.61 0.25
CA LEU A 65 0.88 -20.21 0.28
C LEU A 65 0.04 -19.67 1.42
N ILE A 66 0.58 -19.63 2.65
CA ILE A 66 -0.12 -19.12 3.83
C ILE A 66 -0.50 -17.64 3.62
N SER A 67 0.42 -16.83 3.11
CA SER A 67 0.17 -15.41 2.82
C SER A 67 -0.96 -15.24 1.80
N LEU A 68 -0.96 -16.03 0.73
CA LEU A 68 -1.98 -15.98 -0.30
C LEU A 68 -3.35 -16.41 0.23
N LEU A 69 -3.43 -17.52 0.98
CA LEU A 69 -4.68 -18.01 1.57
C LEU A 69 -5.26 -16.99 2.57
N LEU A 70 -4.42 -16.39 3.40
CA LEU A 70 -4.84 -15.34 4.33
C LEU A 70 -5.35 -14.09 3.58
N ALA A 71 -4.68 -13.67 2.51
CA ALA A 71 -5.14 -12.56 1.69
C ALA A 71 -6.51 -12.84 1.06
N LEU A 72 -6.68 -14.02 0.47
CA LEU A 72 -7.96 -14.44 -0.13
C LEU A 72 -9.07 -14.55 0.89
N PHE A 73 -8.79 -15.07 2.09
CA PHE A 73 -9.75 -15.13 3.19
C PHE A 73 -10.22 -13.73 3.59
N LEU A 74 -9.30 -12.79 3.81
CA LEU A 74 -9.62 -11.42 4.20
C LEU A 74 -10.43 -10.66 3.12
N VAL A 75 -10.08 -10.87 1.84
CA VAL A 75 -10.84 -10.32 0.70
C VAL A 75 -12.23 -10.95 0.62
N GLY A 76 -12.32 -12.27 0.79
CA GLY A 76 -13.59 -13.00 0.79
C GLY A 76 -14.57 -12.49 1.85
N LEU A 77 -14.09 -12.18 3.06
CA LEU A 77 -14.92 -11.58 4.11
C LEU A 77 -15.50 -10.21 3.69
N GLU A 78 -14.69 -9.34 3.09
CA GLU A 78 -15.15 -8.02 2.60
C GLU A 78 -16.15 -8.19 1.44
N ILE A 79 -15.90 -9.12 0.53
CA ILE A 79 -16.80 -9.43 -0.59
C ILE A 79 -18.16 -9.91 -0.07
N ILE A 80 -18.18 -10.86 0.88
CA ILE A 80 -19.43 -11.36 1.47
C ILE A 80 -20.18 -10.22 2.18
N GLN A 81 -19.47 -9.34 2.90
CA GLN A 81 -20.09 -8.19 3.53
C GLN A 81 -20.71 -7.24 2.49
N ARG A 82 -19.98 -6.95 1.40
CA ARG A 82 -20.48 -6.06 0.35
C ARG A 82 -21.61 -6.65 -0.46
N LEU A 83 -21.62 -7.94 -0.74
CA LEU A 83 -22.76 -8.57 -1.42
C LEU A 83 -24.07 -8.44 -0.63
N LYS A 84 -24.01 -8.30 0.71
CA LYS A 84 -25.19 -8.10 1.55
C LYS A 84 -25.66 -6.65 1.64
N THR A 85 -24.73 -5.69 1.61
CA THR A 85 -25.01 -4.27 1.96
C THR A 85 -24.71 -3.27 0.85
N ASP A 86 -24.05 -3.68 -0.22
CA ASP A 86 -23.41 -2.82 -1.21
C ASP A 86 -23.26 -3.56 -2.56
N SER A 87 -22.35 -3.13 -3.43
CA SER A 87 -22.01 -3.80 -4.69
C SER A 87 -20.54 -4.21 -4.77
N LEU A 88 -20.24 -5.26 -5.54
CA LEU A 88 -18.86 -5.64 -5.89
C LEU A 88 -18.17 -4.57 -6.73
N TRP A 89 -18.91 -3.84 -7.55
CA TRP A 89 -18.34 -2.75 -8.34
C TRP A 89 -17.76 -1.65 -7.44
N ASN A 90 -18.46 -1.31 -6.35
CA ASN A 90 -17.98 -0.34 -5.37
C ASN A 90 -16.70 -0.80 -4.65
N TYR A 91 -16.49 -2.12 -4.47
CA TYR A 91 -15.20 -2.63 -3.98
C TYR A 91 -14.07 -2.33 -4.96
N ILE A 92 -14.25 -2.65 -6.24
CA ILE A 92 -13.25 -2.41 -7.29
C ILE A 92 -12.94 -0.91 -7.38
N GLN A 93 -13.97 -0.07 -7.37
CA GLN A 93 -13.83 1.38 -7.36
C GLN A 93 -13.07 1.88 -6.12
N SER A 94 -13.36 1.34 -4.93
CA SER A 94 -12.63 1.67 -3.70
C SER A 94 -11.13 1.34 -3.80
N VAL A 95 -10.80 0.18 -4.37
CA VAL A 95 -9.41 -0.23 -4.61
C VAL A 95 -8.74 0.73 -5.60
N TYR A 96 -9.37 0.97 -6.75
CA TYR A 96 -8.85 1.85 -7.80
C TYR A 96 -8.61 3.28 -7.31
N HIS A 97 -9.62 3.91 -6.71
CA HIS A 97 -9.51 5.28 -6.20
C HIS A 97 -8.55 5.38 -5.00
N THR A 98 -8.35 4.31 -4.23
CA THR A 98 -7.30 4.28 -3.20
C THR A 98 -5.91 4.40 -3.84
N PHE A 99 -5.64 3.70 -4.94
CA PHE A 99 -4.36 3.84 -5.64
C PHE A 99 -4.22 5.19 -6.33
N LEU A 100 -5.27 5.69 -6.97
CA LEU A 100 -5.28 6.99 -7.63
C LEU A 100 -4.99 8.12 -6.63
N LEU A 101 -5.65 8.11 -5.47
CA LEU A 101 -5.41 9.07 -4.39
C LEU A 101 -3.96 8.98 -3.88
N ARG A 102 -3.44 7.77 -3.68
CA ARG A 102 -2.04 7.58 -3.26
C ARG A 102 -1.06 8.12 -4.29
N HIS A 103 -1.33 7.92 -5.57
CA HIS A 103 -0.51 8.42 -6.65
C HIS A 103 -0.50 9.95 -6.66
N PHE A 104 -1.67 10.57 -6.59
CA PHE A 104 -1.83 12.03 -6.54
C PHE A 104 -1.09 12.65 -5.34
N LEU A 105 -1.23 12.04 -4.17
CA LEU A 105 -0.58 12.53 -2.95
C LEU A 105 0.92 12.22 -2.89
N PHE A 106 1.46 11.30 -3.69
CA PHE A 106 2.85 10.88 -3.54
C PHE A 106 3.80 12.02 -3.93
N GLN A 107 4.58 12.52 -2.97
CA GLN A 107 5.59 13.54 -3.21
C GLN A 107 6.82 12.89 -3.83
N ARG A 108 7.05 13.14 -5.12
CA ARG A 108 8.27 12.73 -5.81
C ARG A 108 9.41 13.62 -5.35
N GLU A 109 10.51 13.02 -4.92
CA GLU A 109 11.70 13.73 -4.47
C GLU A 109 12.22 14.64 -5.60
N ARG A 110 12.29 15.95 -5.35
CA ARG A 110 13.10 16.83 -6.20
C ARG A 110 14.56 16.57 -5.86
N VAL A 111 15.27 15.89 -6.74
CA VAL A 111 16.73 15.80 -6.67
C VAL A 111 17.27 17.21 -6.96
N GLN A 112 17.54 17.99 -5.92
CA GLN A 112 18.30 19.21 -6.07
C GLN A 112 19.78 18.82 -6.21
N LYS A 113 20.34 19.06 -7.40
CA LYS A 113 21.79 19.03 -7.59
C LYS A 113 22.35 20.30 -6.97
N ILE A 114 22.93 20.19 -5.78
CA ILE A 114 23.68 21.28 -5.16
C ILE A 114 25.12 21.13 -5.66
N SER A 115 25.60 22.10 -6.44
CA SER A 115 27.02 22.20 -6.80
C SER A 115 27.75 22.91 -5.67
N ASN A 116 28.56 22.19 -4.90
CA ASN A 116 29.52 22.81 -4.00
C ASN A 116 30.67 23.43 -4.82
N LEU A 117 31.43 24.38 -4.24
CA LEU A 117 32.57 25.07 -4.88
C LEU A 117 33.64 24.10 -5.48
N GLU A 118 33.65 22.83 -5.09
CA GLU A 118 34.57 21.79 -5.57
C GLU A 118 34.00 20.87 -6.68
N HIS A 119 32.91 21.24 -7.36
CA HIS A 119 32.28 20.42 -8.41
C HIS A 119 31.86 19.00 -7.96
N GLN A 120 31.73 18.75 -6.66
CA GLN A 120 31.10 17.52 -6.15
C GLN A 120 29.58 17.67 -6.25
N THR A 121 28.94 16.84 -7.07
CA THR A 121 27.49 16.74 -7.15
C THR A 121 26.98 15.86 -6.01
N VAL A 122 26.68 16.46 -4.87
CA VAL A 122 26.04 15.72 -3.77
C VAL A 122 24.55 15.61 -4.06
N THR A 123 24.11 14.39 -4.35
CA THR A 123 22.69 14.06 -4.51
C THR A 123 22.08 13.99 -3.11
N THR A 124 21.65 15.12 -2.56
CA THR A 124 20.96 15.13 -1.26
C THR A 124 19.50 14.75 -1.47
N ILE A 125 19.15 13.52 -1.09
CA ILE A 125 17.75 13.10 -0.95
C ILE A 125 17.15 13.97 0.14
N ASN A 126 16.15 14.78 -0.19
CA ASN A 126 15.53 15.65 0.77
C ASN A 126 14.62 14.83 1.71
N PRO A 127 15.00 14.59 2.99
CA PRO A 127 14.24 13.72 3.89
C PRO A 127 12.85 14.30 4.23
N ILE A 128 12.57 15.55 3.84
CA ILE A 128 11.33 16.29 4.08
C ILE A 128 10.07 15.49 3.65
N HIS A 129 10.15 14.63 2.63
CA HIS A 129 8.98 13.92 2.10
C HIS A 129 8.76 12.52 2.70
N ASN A 130 9.71 11.95 3.44
CA ASN A 130 9.62 10.57 3.92
C ASN A 130 8.47 10.36 4.92
N GLY A 131 8.30 11.30 5.85
CA GLY A 131 7.20 11.26 6.83
C GLY A 131 5.83 11.38 6.16
N PHE A 132 5.71 12.29 5.19
CA PHE A 132 4.50 12.50 4.40
C PHE A 132 4.15 11.27 3.55
N ASN A 133 5.08 10.78 2.73
CA ASN A 133 4.86 9.62 1.86
C ASN A 133 4.51 8.35 2.65
N ARG A 134 5.07 8.17 3.85
CA ARG A 134 4.67 7.09 4.77
C ARG A 134 3.22 7.22 5.22
N ALA A 135 2.72 8.43 5.39
CA ALA A 135 1.32 8.69 5.71
C ALA A 135 0.42 8.46 4.48
N VAL A 136 0.85 8.88 3.29
CA VAL A 136 0.15 8.65 2.01
C VAL A 136 -0.13 7.17 1.77
N ARG A 137 0.86 6.29 2.03
CA ARG A 137 0.69 4.83 1.93
C ARG A 137 -0.44 4.26 2.80
N LYS A 138 -0.93 5.02 3.78
CA LYS A 138 -2.02 4.62 4.69
C LYS A 138 -3.37 5.25 4.32
N CYS A 139 -3.43 6.11 3.30
CA CYS A 139 -4.66 6.71 2.81
C CYS A 139 -5.51 5.68 2.07
N ILE A 140 -6.84 5.76 2.22
CA ILE A 140 -7.81 4.78 1.70
C ILE A 140 -9.09 5.51 1.32
N VAL A 141 -9.66 5.14 0.17
CA VAL A 141 -10.98 5.58 -0.31
C VAL A 141 -11.92 4.38 -0.20
N ASP A 142 -12.99 4.51 0.58
CA ASP A 142 -14.06 3.51 0.67
C ASP A 142 -15.32 4.09 0.03
N ILE A 143 -15.68 3.56 -1.15
CA ILE A 143 -16.89 3.88 -1.90
C ILE A 143 -17.92 2.83 -1.56
N ARG A 144 -19.11 3.26 -1.16
CA ARG A 144 -20.30 2.44 -0.92
C ARG A 144 -21.47 3.05 -1.68
N LYS A 145 -22.57 2.29 -1.79
CA LYS A 145 -23.77 2.64 -2.56
C LYS A 145 -24.14 4.13 -2.55
N ASP A 146 -24.22 4.74 -1.37
CA ASP A 146 -24.70 6.11 -1.20
C ASP A 146 -23.65 7.04 -0.55
N THR A 147 -22.47 6.51 -0.19
CA THR A 147 -21.48 7.24 0.60
C THR A 147 -20.07 6.97 0.12
N ILE A 148 -19.24 8.01 0.08
CA ILE A 148 -17.79 7.89 -0.10
C ILE A 148 -17.12 8.36 1.18
N THR A 149 -16.25 7.53 1.75
CA THR A 149 -15.45 7.90 2.92
C THR A 149 -13.98 7.82 2.55
N ILE A 150 -13.28 8.94 2.69
CA ILE A 150 -11.86 9.05 2.40
C ILE A 150 -11.13 9.23 3.72
N PHE A 151 -10.22 8.31 3.99
CA PHE A 151 -9.35 8.33 5.15
C PHE A 151 -7.95 8.76 4.74
N LEU A 152 -7.45 9.83 5.36
CA LEU A 152 -6.05 10.25 5.26
C LEU A 152 -5.36 10.12 6.62
N LYS A 153 -4.17 9.55 6.61
CA LYS A 153 -3.31 9.55 7.79
C LYS A 153 -2.63 10.92 7.88
N VAL A 154 -2.74 11.58 9.02
CA VAL A 154 -1.96 12.80 9.27
C VAL A 154 -0.52 12.40 9.61
N PRO A 155 0.51 12.96 8.92
CA PRO A 155 1.92 12.77 9.25
C PRO A 155 2.22 13.18 10.70
N ARG A 156 3.23 12.55 11.31
CA ARG A 156 3.60 12.86 12.70
C ARG A 156 4.55 14.04 12.79
N ASP A 157 5.42 14.18 11.81
CA ASP A 157 6.40 15.25 11.69
C ASP A 157 5.76 16.56 11.22
N GLN A 158 6.33 17.69 11.64
CA GLN A 158 5.81 19.03 11.36
C GLN A 158 5.85 19.35 9.86
N GLN A 159 6.87 18.89 9.15
CA GLN A 159 7.05 19.12 7.72
C GLN A 159 5.97 18.42 6.90
N GLY A 160 5.72 17.14 7.15
CA GLY A 160 4.63 16.40 6.52
C GLY A 160 3.26 17.00 6.84
N GLN A 161 3.04 17.51 8.06
CA GLN A 161 1.81 18.23 8.37
C GLN A 161 1.65 19.54 7.58
N LYS A 162 2.75 20.28 7.35
CA LYS A 162 2.75 21.47 6.51
C LYS A 162 2.39 21.12 5.06
N ILE A 163 3.02 20.09 4.48
CA ILE A 163 2.71 19.59 3.13
C ILE A 163 1.23 19.20 3.02
N LEU A 164 0.70 18.44 4.00
CA LEU A 164 -0.71 18.05 4.00
C LEU A 164 -1.64 19.26 3.97
N LYS A 165 -1.34 20.29 4.78
CA LYS A 165 -2.14 21.51 4.88
C LYS A 165 -2.11 22.31 3.57
N GLU A 166 -0.95 22.39 2.92
CA GLU A 166 -0.80 23.07 1.62
C GLU A 166 -1.56 22.33 0.50
N MET A 167 -1.59 21.00 0.52
CA MET A 167 -2.29 20.19 -0.48
C MET A 167 -3.79 20.04 -0.23
N GLU A 168 -4.31 20.42 0.93
CA GLU A 168 -5.70 20.11 1.33
C GLU A 168 -6.75 20.69 0.37
N ALA A 169 -6.53 21.92 -0.13
CA ALA A 169 -7.42 22.56 -1.10
C ALA A 169 -7.44 21.79 -2.44
N GLN A 170 -6.24 21.52 -2.99
CA GLN A 170 -6.09 20.76 -4.23
C GLN A 170 -6.64 19.33 -4.10
N LEU A 171 -6.44 18.71 -2.94
CA LEU A 171 -6.98 17.40 -2.63
C LEU A 171 -8.51 17.41 -2.64
N LYS A 172 -9.13 18.43 -2.04
CA LYS A 172 -10.59 18.57 -2.06
C LYS A 172 -11.13 18.72 -3.48
N GLU A 173 -10.49 19.54 -4.30
CA GLU A 173 -10.84 19.71 -5.70
C GLU A 173 -10.72 18.39 -6.48
N GLU A 174 -9.62 17.66 -6.30
CA GLU A 174 -9.38 16.36 -6.95
C GLU A 174 -10.42 15.31 -6.53
N ILE A 175 -10.79 15.28 -5.25
CA ILE A 175 -11.84 14.38 -4.75
C ILE A 175 -13.20 14.71 -5.40
N VAL A 176 -13.54 15.99 -5.47
CA VAL A 176 -14.82 16.44 -6.03
C VAL A 176 -14.87 16.20 -7.55
N SER A 177 -13.76 16.44 -8.26
CA SER A 177 -13.68 16.23 -9.71
C SER A 177 -13.81 14.75 -10.09
N GLN A 178 -13.19 13.84 -9.32
CA GLN A 178 -13.29 12.40 -9.53
C GLN A 178 -14.66 11.81 -9.18
N HIS A 179 -15.45 12.50 -8.35
CA HIS A 179 -16.70 12.00 -7.79
C HIS A 179 -17.84 13.02 -7.93
N ALA A 180 -18.08 13.47 -9.17
CA ALA A 180 -19.07 14.52 -9.49
C ALA A 180 -20.49 14.21 -8.98
N ASP A 181 -20.86 12.93 -8.85
CA ASP A 181 -22.17 12.47 -8.37
C ASP A 181 -22.34 12.52 -6.84
N TYR A 182 -21.38 13.12 -6.11
CA TYR A 182 -21.39 13.20 -4.66
C TYR A 182 -21.24 14.65 -4.16
N TYR A 183 -21.89 14.96 -3.03
CA TYR A 183 -21.66 16.16 -2.24
C TYR A 183 -20.69 15.87 -1.10
N PHE A 184 -19.54 16.55 -1.08
CA PHE A 184 -18.54 16.38 -0.04
C PHE A 184 -18.68 17.39 1.09
N SER A 185 -18.63 16.89 2.33
CA SER A 185 -18.53 17.74 3.52
C SER A 185 -17.16 18.41 3.64
N SER A 186 -17.07 19.40 4.52
CA SER A 186 -15.78 19.90 4.98
C SER A 186 -14.94 18.78 5.62
N PRO A 187 -13.60 18.83 5.50
CA PRO A 187 -12.72 17.86 6.13
C PRO A 187 -12.86 17.86 7.65
N ILE A 188 -12.89 16.66 8.24
CA ILE A 188 -12.98 16.48 9.69
C ILE A 188 -11.67 15.87 10.18
N ARG A 189 -10.95 16.59 11.03
CA ARG A 189 -9.74 16.10 11.68
C ARG A 189 -10.05 15.49 13.05
N VAL A 190 -9.75 14.20 13.21
CA VAL A 190 -9.89 13.48 14.48
C VAL A 190 -8.51 12.93 14.88
N ARG A 191 -7.86 13.57 15.85
CA ARG A 191 -6.49 13.24 16.28
C ARG A 191 -5.50 13.29 15.10
N ASN A 192 -5.01 12.12 14.68
CA ASN A 192 -4.03 11.94 13.60
C ASN A 192 -4.66 11.37 12.33
N GLN A 193 -5.93 11.69 12.10
CA GLN A 193 -6.76 11.21 11.01
C GLN A 193 -7.50 12.40 10.42
N LEU A 194 -7.51 12.49 9.10
CA LEU A 194 -8.27 13.47 8.35
C LEU A 194 -9.29 12.72 7.49
N TRP A 195 -10.54 13.15 7.56
CA TRP A 195 -11.66 12.47 6.94
C TRP A 195 -12.38 13.39 5.96
N PHE A 196 -12.68 12.88 4.77
CA PHE A 196 -13.63 13.49 3.86
C PHE A 196 -14.79 12.51 3.67
N THR A 197 -16.02 13.01 3.78
CA THR A 197 -17.22 12.21 3.57
C THR A 197 -18.08 12.84 2.50
N GLY A 198 -18.40 12.04 1.48
CA GLY A 198 -19.32 12.38 0.39
C GLY A 198 -20.63 11.62 0.54
N GLN A 199 -21.75 12.29 0.27
CA GLN A 199 -23.08 11.68 0.13
C GLN A 199 -23.51 11.77 -1.33
N LYS A 200 -24.13 10.71 -1.85
CA LYS A 200 -24.62 10.71 -3.23
C LYS A 200 -25.70 11.77 -3.43
N ARG A 201 -25.73 12.40 -4.59
CA ARG A 201 -26.76 13.40 -4.96
C ARG A 201 -28.13 12.76 -5.12
#